data_AF-A0A5K1CYC6-F1
#
_entry.id   AF-A0A5K1CYC6-F1
#
_cell.length_a   1.000
_cell.length_b   1.000
_cell.length_c   1.000
_cell.angle_alpha   90.00
_cell.angle_beta   90.00
_cell.angle_gamma   90.00
#
_symmetry.space_group_name_H-M   'P 1'
#
loop_
_entity.id
_entity.type
_entity.pdbx_description
1 polymer ?
#
loop_
_entity_poly.entity_id
_entity_poly.type
_entity_poly.pdbx_seq_one_letter_code
_entity_poly.pdbx_strand_id
1 'polypeptide(L)'
;MFTVKSWLARLRSQVLEGRKKNQKQSQKKGRLTEPERPPGQIGILSLEVAKIMSRIVYLHRSLGDDEMSRLRSETMESEGVASLISRDEGFLLGLACAEKLEDLGRIADAVARLGQRCAEPSLRGFVHIYADLARDGTGIGELGFPAVEVDERVRSMETYVSLTADLFVELETLKDMEASDKRMQQWRALGGPKANVELFRQKFAWQKQRVRHLRQ
;
A
#
# COMPACT_ATOMS: atom_id res chain seq x y z
N MET A 1 18.82 -19.43 16.77
CA MET A 1 18.10 -18.29 17.35
C MET A 1 18.22 -17.13 16.36
N PHE A 2 17.16 -16.79 15.64
CA PHE A 2 17.18 -15.67 14.68
C PHE A 2 17.07 -14.37 15.48
N THR A 3 18.10 -13.53 15.49
CA THR A 3 18.05 -12.22 16.17
C THR A 3 17.37 -11.20 15.26
N VAL A 4 16.64 -10.24 15.85
CA VAL A 4 15.99 -9.12 15.13
C VAL A 4 16.99 -8.43 14.19
N LYS A 5 18.24 -8.21 14.65
CA LYS A 5 19.34 -7.64 13.87
C LYS A 5 19.70 -8.50 12.64
N SER A 6 19.74 -9.83 12.77
CA SER A 6 20.02 -10.74 11.66
C SER A 6 18.89 -10.77 10.61
N TRP A 7 17.63 -10.65 11.05
CA TRP A 7 16.49 -10.57 10.15
C TRP A 7 16.44 -9.23 9.42
N LEU A 8 16.70 -8.11 10.11
CA LEU A 8 16.77 -6.78 9.48
C LEU A 8 17.91 -6.69 8.46
N ALA A 9 19.08 -7.24 8.78
CA ALA A 9 20.20 -7.29 7.85
C ALA A 9 19.85 -8.10 6.59
N ARG A 10 19.17 -9.24 6.77
CA ARG A 10 18.68 -10.07 5.67
C ARG A 10 17.57 -9.38 4.87
N LEU A 11 16.62 -8.72 5.53
CA LEU A 11 15.55 -7.96 4.88
C LEU A 11 16.13 -6.78 4.11
N ARG A 12 17.05 -6.00 4.69
CA ARG A 12 17.75 -4.91 4.01
C ARG A 12 18.54 -5.41 2.80
N SER A 13 19.31 -6.50 2.93
CA SER A 13 20.02 -7.10 1.79
C SER A 13 19.03 -7.56 0.71
N GLN A 14 17.92 -8.22 1.05
CA GLN A 14 16.91 -8.63 0.08
C GLN A 14 16.17 -7.45 -0.59
N VAL A 15 15.83 -6.41 0.15
CA VAL A 15 15.14 -5.21 -0.37
C VAL A 15 16.07 -4.36 -1.25
N LEU A 16 17.33 -4.19 -0.84
CA LEU A 16 18.35 -3.45 -1.60
C LEU A 16 18.85 -4.24 -2.82
N GLU A 17 19.00 -5.56 -2.72
CA GLU A 17 19.33 -6.43 -3.87
C GLU A 17 18.15 -6.63 -4.82
N GLY A 18 16.92 -6.64 -4.29
CA GLY A 18 15.69 -6.62 -5.09
C GLY A 18 15.60 -5.39 -5.99
N ARG A 19 16.08 -4.23 -5.52
CA ARG A 19 16.21 -3.00 -6.32
C ARG A 19 17.23 -3.14 -7.47
N LYS A 20 18.37 -3.81 -7.24
CA LYS A 20 19.38 -4.08 -8.29
C LYS A 20 18.94 -5.14 -9.30
N LYS A 21 18.11 -6.10 -8.89
CA LYS A 21 17.55 -7.14 -9.77
C LYS A 21 16.39 -6.58 -10.61
N ASN A 22 15.48 -5.79 -10.04
CA ASN A 22 14.36 -5.20 -10.79
C ASN A 22 14.80 -4.21 -11.88
N GLN A 23 15.92 -3.48 -11.70
CA GLN A 23 16.44 -2.59 -12.74
C GLN A 23 17.18 -3.35 -13.88
N LYS A 24 17.67 -4.57 -13.63
CA LYS A 24 18.37 -5.39 -14.65
C LYS A 24 17.49 -6.48 -15.29
N GLN A 25 16.29 -6.73 -14.76
CA GLN A 25 15.44 -7.85 -15.20
C GLN A 25 14.28 -7.45 -16.13
N SER A 26 14.15 -6.16 -16.50
CA SER A 26 13.22 -5.71 -17.55
C SER A 26 13.56 -6.22 -18.97
N GLN A 27 14.60 -7.03 -19.15
CA GLN A 27 14.93 -7.60 -20.47
C GLN A 27 15.19 -9.11 -20.52
N LYS A 28 15.12 -9.86 -19.41
CA LYS A 28 15.35 -11.32 -19.48
C LYS A 28 14.85 -12.07 -18.24
N LYS A 29 13.59 -12.56 -18.25
CA LYS A 29 13.29 -13.90 -17.74
C LYS A 29 11.91 -14.40 -18.17
N GLY A 30 11.93 -15.51 -18.91
CA GLY A 30 10.76 -16.26 -19.28
C GLY A 30 10.09 -16.95 -18.09
N ARG A 31 8.76 -16.97 -18.17
CA ARG A 31 7.81 -17.98 -17.71
C ARG A 31 8.32 -18.95 -16.63
N LEU A 32 8.10 -18.60 -15.37
CA LEU A 32 7.81 -19.57 -14.31
C LEU A 32 6.33 -19.38 -13.97
N THR A 33 5.55 -20.44 -14.23
CA THR A 33 4.11 -20.49 -13.97
C THR A 33 3.85 -20.52 -12.47
N GLU A 34 3.58 -19.35 -11.88
CA GLU A 34 2.80 -19.30 -10.66
C GLU A 34 1.37 -19.79 -10.97
N PRO A 35 0.71 -20.50 -10.04
CA PRO A 35 -0.70 -20.84 -10.21
C PRO A 35 -1.48 -19.54 -10.40
N GLU A 36 -2.14 -19.39 -11.55
CA GLU A 36 -2.97 -18.22 -11.84
C GLU A 36 -4.06 -18.12 -10.78
N ARG A 37 -3.85 -17.24 -9.78
CA ARG A 37 -4.91 -16.84 -8.88
C ARG A 37 -6.00 -16.19 -9.72
N PRO A 38 -7.29 -16.47 -9.43
CA PRO A 38 -8.38 -15.87 -10.18
C PRO A 38 -8.22 -14.34 -10.18
N PRO A 39 -8.38 -13.67 -11.33
CA PRO A 39 -8.04 -12.26 -11.49
C PRO A 39 -8.71 -11.32 -10.47
N GLY A 40 -9.85 -11.70 -9.90
CA GLY A 40 -10.53 -10.97 -8.83
C GLY A 40 -9.81 -11.00 -7.47
N GLN A 41 -9.05 -12.05 -7.16
CA GLN A 41 -8.32 -12.15 -5.88
C GLN A 41 -7.12 -11.19 -5.84
N ILE A 42 -6.48 -10.94 -6.99
CA ILE A 42 -5.34 -10.01 -7.10
C ILE A 42 -5.82 -8.56 -6.91
N GLY A 43 -6.97 -8.18 -7.48
CA GLY A 43 -7.52 -6.83 -7.35
C GLY A 43 -7.99 -6.49 -5.93
N ILE A 44 -8.60 -7.45 -5.23
CA ILE A 44 -9.05 -7.25 -3.84
C ILE A 44 -7.85 -7.09 -2.90
N LEU A 45 -6.80 -7.91 -3.08
CA LEU A 45 -5.59 -7.82 -2.28
C LEU A 45 -4.79 -6.54 -2.56
N SER A 46 -4.69 -6.09 -3.82
CA SER A 46 -3.99 -4.85 -4.14
C SER A 46 -4.66 -3.63 -3.51
N LEU A 47 -6.00 -3.59 -3.48
CA LEU A 47 -6.76 -2.54 -2.79
C LEU A 47 -6.56 -2.58 -1.27
N GLU A 48 -6.54 -3.77 -0.66
CA GLU A 48 -6.27 -3.93 0.77
C GLU A 48 -4.86 -3.44 1.13
N VAL A 49 -3.86 -3.79 0.31
CA VAL A 49 -2.47 -3.30 0.45
C VAL A 49 -2.41 -1.78 0.28
N ALA A 50 -3.04 -1.23 -0.76
CA ALA A 50 -3.08 0.22 -0.99
C ALA A 50 -3.74 0.96 0.18
N LYS A 51 -4.82 0.44 0.75
CA LYS A 51 -5.46 1.01 1.95
C LYS A 51 -4.50 1.08 3.13
N ILE A 52 -3.71 0.04 3.36
CA ILE A 52 -2.72 0.01 4.46
C ILE A 52 -1.57 0.98 4.16
N MET A 53 -1.08 1.04 2.92
CA MET A 53 -0.09 2.01 2.48
C MET A 53 -0.57 3.46 2.70
N SER A 54 -1.81 3.79 2.35
CA SER A 54 -2.40 5.11 2.60
C SER A 54 -2.42 5.47 4.09
N ARG A 55 -2.69 4.50 4.97
CA ARG A 55 -2.65 4.72 6.42
C ARG A 55 -1.22 4.99 6.92
N ILE A 56 -0.23 4.29 6.38
CA ILE A 56 1.19 4.54 6.71
C ILE A 56 1.60 5.94 6.26
N VAL A 57 1.25 6.34 5.04
CA VAL A 57 1.52 7.68 4.50
C VAL A 57 0.87 8.75 5.38
N TYR A 58 -0.40 8.56 5.74
CA TYR A 58 -1.11 9.49 6.62
C TYR A 58 -0.45 9.59 8.00
N LEU A 59 -0.12 8.46 8.63
CA LEU A 59 0.54 8.44 9.93
C LEU A 59 1.87 9.21 9.85
N HIS A 60 2.68 8.95 8.83
CA HIS A 60 3.95 9.64 8.60
C HIS A 60 3.77 11.16 8.47
N ARG A 61 2.83 11.61 7.63
CA ARG A 61 2.53 13.04 7.46
C ARG A 61 2.02 13.68 8.75
N SER A 62 1.27 12.94 9.56
CA SER A 62 0.76 13.46 10.85
C SER A 62 1.83 13.67 11.91
N LEU A 63 3.05 13.17 11.68
CA LEU A 63 4.23 13.41 12.52
C LEU A 63 5.13 14.53 11.98
N GLY A 64 4.75 15.14 10.85
CA GLY A 64 5.52 16.23 10.24
C GLY A 64 5.42 17.54 11.04
N ASP A 65 6.41 18.41 10.84
CA ASP A 65 6.55 19.66 11.59
C ASP A 65 5.31 20.57 11.48
N ASP A 66 4.68 20.64 10.30
CA ASP A 66 3.45 21.42 10.09
C ASP A 66 2.31 20.91 10.96
N GLU A 67 2.09 19.58 10.99
CA GLU A 67 0.99 18.99 11.76
C GLU A 67 1.28 19.04 13.27
N MET A 68 2.54 18.85 13.67
CA MET A 68 2.97 19.02 15.06
C MET A 68 2.81 20.47 15.52
N SER A 69 3.07 21.44 14.65
CA SER A 69 2.87 22.86 14.95
C SER A 69 1.39 23.15 15.13
N ARG A 70 0.52 22.67 14.24
CA ARG A 70 -0.94 22.82 14.35
C ARG A 70 -1.50 22.15 15.60
N LEU A 71 -1.03 20.95 15.94
CA LEU A 71 -1.41 20.27 17.17
C LEU A 71 -1.13 21.14 18.39
N ARG A 72 0.06 21.72 18.48
CA ARG A 72 0.47 22.59 19.59
C ARG A 72 -0.29 23.91 19.61
N SER A 73 -0.34 24.63 18.49
CA SER A 73 -0.87 26.00 18.48
C SER A 73 -2.39 26.09 18.36
N GLU A 74 -3.04 25.10 17.75
CA GLU A 74 -4.49 25.13 17.51
C GLU A 74 -5.23 24.19 18.45
N THR A 75 -4.83 22.92 18.51
CA THR A 75 -5.60 21.89 19.21
C THR A 75 -5.39 21.97 20.71
N MET A 76 -4.13 22.01 21.16
CA MET A 76 -3.78 21.99 22.58
C MET A 76 -4.13 23.29 23.30
N GLU A 77 -4.04 24.43 22.60
CA GLU A 77 -4.44 25.75 23.10
C GLU A 77 -5.97 26.01 23.03
N SER A 78 -6.74 25.07 22.49
CA SER A 78 -8.19 25.24 22.41
C SER A 78 -8.84 25.20 23.81
N GLU A 79 -9.84 26.04 24.02
CA GLU A 79 -10.56 26.13 25.31
C GLU A 79 -11.18 24.78 25.70
N GLY A 80 -11.67 24.00 24.73
CA GLY A 80 -12.22 22.67 24.96
C GLY A 80 -11.19 21.69 25.52
N VAL A 81 -9.98 21.65 24.96
CA VAL A 81 -8.91 20.76 25.46
C VAL A 81 -8.43 21.23 26.83
N ALA A 82 -8.23 22.55 26.98
CA ALA A 82 -7.78 23.16 28.23
C ALA A 82 -8.76 23.00 29.40
N SER A 83 -10.07 22.87 29.12
CA SER A 83 -11.12 22.73 30.14
C SER A 83 -11.53 21.28 30.41
N LEU A 84 -11.52 20.39 29.40
CA LEU A 84 -12.02 19.02 29.52
C LEU A 84 -10.91 17.98 29.71
N ILE A 85 -9.69 18.25 29.27
CA ILE A 85 -8.60 17.27 29.24
C ILE A 85 -7.46 17.71 30.15
N SER A 86 -6.68 18.71 29.74
CA SER A 86 -5.53 19.23 30.50
C SER A 86 -4.99 20.50 29.84
N ARG A 87 -4.25 21.32 30.62
CA ARG A 87 -3.44 22.44 30.11
C ARG A 87 -1.95 22.11 30.06
N ASP A 88 -1.55 20.96 30.60
CA ASP A 88 -0.16 20.52 30.56
C ASP A 88 0.19 20.00 29.16
N GLU A 89 1.03 20.76 28.47
CA GLU A 89 1.52 20.42 27.13
C GLU A 89 2.19 19.04 27.10
N GLY A 90 2.95 18.70 28.15
CA GLY A 90 3.65 17.41 28.26
C GLY A 90 2.68 16.24 28.31
N PHE A 91 1.64 16.33 29.14
CA PHE A 91 0.56 15.35 29.20
C PHE A 91 -0.16 15.20 27.85
N LEU A 92 -0.53 16.31 27.21
CA LEU A 92 -1.25 16.30 25.93
C LEU A 92 -0.41 15.70 24.79
N LEU A 93 0.90 15.99 24.74
CA LEU A 93 1.82 15.36 23.80
C LEU A 93 1.98 13.86 24.09
N GLY A 94 2.01 13.47 25.38
CA GLY A 94 2.03 12.07 25.78
C GLY A 94 0.79 11.32 25.30
N LEU A 95 -0.39 11.93 25.41
CA LEU A 95 -1.65 11.38 24.92
C LEU A 95 -1.64 11.23 23.38
N ALA A 96 -1.23 12.27 22.66
CA ALA A 96 -1.12 12.22 21.20
C ALA A 96 -0.11 11.15 20.75
N CYS A 97 1.04 11.03 21.43
CA CYS A 97 2.03 9.99 21.16
C CYS A 97 1.44 8.59 21.35
N ALA A 98 0.71 8.37 22.45
CA ALA A 98 0.05 7.10 22.72
C ALA A 98 -0.97 6.72 21.63
N GLU A 99 -1.77 7.68 21.16
CA GLU A 99 -2.72 7.48 20.06
C GLU A 99 -2.01 7.10 18.75
N LYS A 100 -0.94 7.82 18.39
CA LYS A 100 -0.15 7.51 17.17
C LYS A 100 0.52 6.14 17.24
N LEU A 101 1.01 5.75 18.42
CA LEU A 101 1.59 4.43 18.66
C LEU A 101 0.53 3.32 18.55
N GLU A 102 -0.68 3.54 19.06
CA GLU A 102 -1.78 2.60 18.90
C GLU A 102 -2.14 2.42 17.41
N ASP A 103 -2.22 3.51 16.65
CA ASP A 103 -2.45 3.47 15.21
C ASP A 103 -1.36 2.73 14.45
N LEU A 104 -0.09 2.94 14.83
CA LEU A 104 1.04 2.18 14.29
C LEU A 104 0.90 0.69 14.59
N GLY A 105 0.46 0.32 15.80
CA GLY A 105 0.17 -1.06 16.18
C GLY A 105 -0.90 -1.71 15.29
N ARG A 106 -2.02 -1.01 15.10
CA ARG A 106 -3.11 -1.47 14.22
C ARG A 106 -2.65 -1.64 12.77
N ILE A 107 -1.76 -0.77 12.28
CA ILE A 107 -1.14 -0.89 10.95
C ILE A 107 -0.23 -2.12 10.90
N ALA A 108 0.63 -2.30 11.90
CA ALA A 108 1.55 -3.43 11.98
C ALA A 108 0.80 -4.76 11.97
N ASP A 109 -0.30 -4.88 12.72
CA ASP A 109 -1.17 -6.06 12.71
C ASP A 109 -1.76 -6.34 11.33
N ALA A 110 -2.17 -5.31 10.61
CA ALA A 110 -2.68 -5.44 9.25
C ALA A 110 -1.59 -5.91 8.28
N VAL A 111 -0.39 -5.34 8.38
CA VAL A 111 0.80 -5.77 7.60
C VAL A 111 1.17 -7.21 7.93
N ALA A 112 1.11 -7.60 9.20
CA ALA A 112 1.35 -8.97 9.67
C ALA A 112 0.40 -9.98 9.00
N ARG A 113 -0.90 -9.69 8.99
CA ARG A 113 -1.91 -10.53 8.34
C ARG A 113 -1.66 -10.67 6.84
N LEU A 114 -1.26 -9.58 6.17
CA LEU A 114 -0.87 -9.63 4.76
C LEU A 114 0.42 -10.42 4.53
N GLY A 115 1.41 -10.24 5.40
CA GLY A 115 2.70 -10.93 5.34
C GLY A 115 2.56 -12.46 5.39
N GLN A 116 1.59 -12.98 6.14
CA GLN A 116 1.29 -14.43 6.16
C GLN A 116 0.83 -14.97 4.80
N ARG A 117 0.30 -14.11 3.93
CA ARG A 117 -0.14 -14.47 2.57
C ARG A 117 0.97 -14.32 1.52
N CYS A 118 2.15 -13.83 1.90
CA CYS A 118 3.29 -13.67 1.00
C CYS A 118 4.01 -15.01 0.75
N ALA A 119 4.47 -15.22 -0.48
CA ALA A 119 5.29 -16.38 -0.83
C ALA A 119 6.66 -16.33 -0.13
N GLU A 120 7.25 -15.14 -0.04
CA GLU A 120 8.57 -14.91 0.52
C GLU A 120 8.60 -15.25 2.04
N PRO A 121 9.45 -16.22 2.47
CA PRO A 121 9.53 -16.63 3.87
C PRO A 121 9.92 -15.51 4.84
N SER A 122 10.75 -14.55 4.40
CA SER A 122 11.19 -13.44 5.26
C SER A 122 10.03 -12.51 5.66
N LEU A 123 9.02 -12.37 4.80
CA LEU A 123 7.83 -11.55 5.05
C LEU A 123 6.82 -12.23 5.99
N ARG A 124 6.74 -13.57 5.97
CA ARG A 124 5.92 -14.36 6.90
C ARG A 124 6.43 -14.27 8.35
N GLY A 125 7.72 -14.02 8.52
CA GLY A 125 8.34 -13.83 9.84
C GLY A 125 8.01 -12.50 10.53
N PHE A 126 7.41 -11.54 9.81
CA PHE A 126 7.15 -10.20 10.35
C PHE A 126 6.31 -10.23 11.63
N VAL A 127 5.27 -11.07 11.70
CA VAL A 127 4.40 -11.23 12.88
C VAL A 127 5.22 -11.48 14.15
N HIS A 128 6.14 -12.44 14.10
CA HIS A 128 6.89 -12.86 15.28
C HIS A 128 7.89 -11.79 15.70
N ILE A 129 8.53 -11.16 14.72
CA ILE A 129 9.56 -10.16 14.97
C ILE A 129 8.98 -8.87 15.50
N TYR A 130 7.82 -8.46 14.97
CA TYR A 130 7.10 -7.31 15.49
C TYR A 130 6.62 -7.54 16.93
N ALA A 131 6.09 -8.75 17.22
CA ALA A 131 5.68 -9.11 18.58
C ALA A 131 6.85 -9.11 19.58
N ASP A 132 7.99 -9.66 19.19
CA ASP A 132 9.21 -9.65 20.02
C ASP A 132 9.70 -8.21 20.26
N LEU A 133 9.68 -7.38 19.22
CA LEU A 133 10.07 -5.97 19.28
C LEU A 133 9.15 -5.13 20.18
N ALA A 134 7.84 -5.37 20.10
CA ALA A 134 6.84 -4.70 20.92
C ALA A 134 6.93 -5.10 22.39
N ARG A 135 7.28 -6.36 22.68
CA ARG A 135 7.44 -6.86 24.05
C ARG A 135 8.72 -6.37 24.71
N ASP A 136 9.83 -6.42 23.99
CA ASP A 136 11.14 -6.19 24.60
C ASP A 136 11.50 -4.69 24.68
N GLY A 137 10.80 -3.82 23.94
CA GLY A 137 10.89 -2.34 24.00
C GLY A 137 12.25 -1.74 23.62
N THR A 138 13.29 -2.57 23.53
CA THR A 138 14.71 -2.21 23.50
C THR A 138 15.34 -2.27 22.11
N GLY A 139 14.55 -2.60 21.07
CA GLY A 139 15.07 -2.74 19.71
C GLY A 139 14.73 -1.59 18.75
N ILE A 140 13.67 -0.81 19.01
CA ILE A 140 13.07 0.09 18.00
C ILE A 140 14.01 1.25 17.65
N GLY A 141 14.62 1.89 18.66
CA GLY A 141 15.62 2.93 18.44
C GLY A 141 16.93 2.41 17.82
N GLU A 142 17.26 1.14 18.05
CA GLU A 142 18.45 0.49 17.50
C GLU A 142 18.27 0.00 16.05
N LEU A 143 17.04 0.03 15.51
CA LEU A 143 16.78 -0.36 14.11
C LEU A 143 17.50 0.54 13.11
N GLY A 144 17.85 1.77 13.53
CA GLY A 144 18.76 2.65 12.81
C GLY A 144 18.35 2.88 11.36
N PHE A 145 17.06 3.10 11.09
CA PHE A 145 16.60 3.53 9.77
C PHE A 145 16.82 5.04 9.64
N PRO A 146 17.62 5.50 8.66
CA PRO A 146 17.73 6.92 8.38
C PRO A 146 16.36 7.49 8.01
N ALA A 147 16.02 8.69 8.50
CA ALA A 147 14.76 9.36 8.16
C ALA A 147 14.54 9.45 6.64
N VAL A 148 15.62 9.71 5.89
CA VAL A 148 15.62 9.75 4.42
C VAL A 148 15.13 8.44 3.79
N GLU A 149 15.50 7.28 4.33
CA GLU A 149 15.05 5.98 3.80
C GLU A 149 13.55 5.76 4.08
N VAL A 150 13.07 6.22 5.24
CA VAL A 150 11.65 6.17 5.58
C VAL A 150 10.85 7.06 4.63
N ASP A 151 11.30 8.29 4.39
CA ASP A 151 10.68 9.22 3.45
C ASP A 151 10.63 8.67 2.02
N GLU A 152 11.72 8.08 1.53
CA GLU A 152 11.74 7.43 0.22
C GLU A 152 10.73 6.29 0.13
N ARG A 153 10.58 5.53 1.22
CA ARG A 153 9.63 4.42 1.26
C ARG A 153 8.19 4.93 1.28
N VAL A 154 7.91 5.99 2.03
CA VAL A 154 6.60 6.66 2.06
C VAL A 154 6.24 7.22 0.68
N ARG A 155 7.17 7.90 0.00
CA ARG A 155 6.97 8.37 -1.39
C ARG A 155 6.70 7.22 -2.38
N SER A 156 7.36 6.09 -2.19
CA SER A 156 7.08 4.88 -2.98
C SER A 156 5.67 4.36 -2.71
N MET A 157 5.23 4.35 -1.45
CA MET A 157 3.86 3.96 -1.08
C MET A 157 2.82 4.89 -1.71
N GLU A 158 3.03 6.21 -1.70
CA GLU A 158 2.15 7.17 -2.39
C GLU A 158 2.00 6.85 -3.88
N THR A 159 3.11 6.54 -4.54
CA THR A 159 3.12 6.13 -5.95
C THR A 159 2.30 4.86 -6.16
N TYR A 160 2.48 3.83 -5.32
CA TYR A 160 1.71 2.58 -5.42
C TYR A 160 0.23 2.76 -5.15
N VAL A 161 -0.14 3.63 -4.19
CA VAL A 161 -1.53 3.98 -3.91
C VAL A 161 -2.16 4.64 -5.15
N SER A 162 -1.46 5.59 -5.76
CA SER A 162 -1.91 6.25 -7.00
C SER A 162 -2.11 5.26 -8.15
N LEU A 163 -1.11 4.40 -8.41
CA LEU A 163 -1.20 3.37 -9.45
C LEU A 163 -2.35 2.38 -9.21
N THR A 164 -2.61 2.04 -7.94
CA THR A 164 -3.72 1.13 -7.59
C THR A 164 -5.07 1.79 -7.80
N ALA A 165 -5.19 3.09 -7.51
CA ALA A 165 -6.40 3.87 -7.79
C ALA A 165 -6.66 3.95 -9.30
N ASP A 166 -5.63 4.26 -10.09
CA ASP A 166 -5.72 4.26 -11.56
C ASP A 166 -6.13 2.88 -12.09
N LEU A 167 -5.51 1.81 -11.60
CA LEU A 167 -5.86 0.43 -11.96
C LEU A 167 -7.34 0.12 -11.67
N PHE A 168 -7.86 0.58 -10.53
CA PHE A 168 -9.26 0.37 -10.17
C PHE A 168 -10.22 1.07 -11.14
N VAL A 169 -9.95 2.33 -11.47
CA VAL A 169 -10.74 3.11 -12.44
C VAL A 169 -10.73 2.46 -13.82
N GLU A 170 -9.57 2.02 -14.28
CA GLU A 170 -9.44 1.34 -15.58
C GLU A 170 -10.12 -0.04 -15.60
N LEU A 171 -10.12 -0.77 -14.46
CA LEU A 171 -10.84 -2.03 -14.34
C LEU A 171 -12.37 -1.87 -14.41
N GLU A 172 -12.94 -0.87 -13.73
CA GLU A 172 -14.38 -0.59 -13.85
C GLU A 172 -14.74 -0.09 -15.26
N THR A 173 -13.89 0.76 -15.86
CA THR A 173 -14.08 1.19 -17.26
C THR A 173 -14.07 -0.01 -18.21
N LEU A 174 -13.14 -0.96 -18.02
CA LEU A 174 -13.07 -2.17 -18.84
C LEU A 174 -14.32 -3.04 -18.69
N LYS A 175 -14.85 -3.18 -17.47
CA LYS A 175 -16.07 -3.93 -17.16
C LYS A 175 -17.31 -3.30 -17.83
N ASP A 176 -17.41 -1.98 -17.85
CA ASP A 176 -18.50 -1.27 -18.55
C ASP A 176 -18.41 -1.44 -20.07
N MET A 177 -17.18 -1.40 -20.62
CA MET A 177 -16.94 -1.70 -22.02
C MET A 177 -17.26 -3.17 -22.36
N GLU A 178 -16.95 -4.13 -21.49
CA GLU A 178 -17.33 -5.54 -21.66
C GLU A 178 -18.85 -5.74 -21.68
N ALA A 179 -19.58 -5.08 -20.78
CA ALA A 179 -21.03 -5.13 -20.76
C ALA A 179 -21.62 -4.52 -22.03
N SER A 180 -21.02 -3.43 -22.53
CA SER A 180 -21.44 -2.76 -23.76
C SER A 180 -21.12 -3.58 -25.01
N ASP A 181 -19.97 -4.26 -25.07
CA ASP A 181 -19.63 -5.20 -26.15
C ASP A 181 -20.65 -6.34 -26.21
N LYS A 182 -20.99 -6.95 -25.06
CA LYS A 182 -22.00 -8.01 -24.99
C LYS A 182 -23.36 -7.55 -25.53
N ARG A 183 -23.83 -6.37 -25.11
CA ARG A 183 -25.08 -5.77 -25.62
C ARG A 183 -25.01 -5.51 -27.13
N MET A 184 -23.87 -5.03 -27.62
CA MET A 184 -23.65 -4.75 -29.04
C MET A 184 -23.63 -6.04 -29.88
N GLN A 185 -23.04 -7.12 -29.38
CA GLN A 185 -23.07 -8.42 -30.05
C GLN A 185 -24.48 -9.00 -30.11
N GLN A 186 -25.28 -8.86 -29.03
CA GLN A 186 -26.69 -9.23 -29.03
C GLN A 186 -27.50 -8.41 -30.05
N TRP A 187 -27.29 -7.09 -30.09
CA TRP A 187 -27.98 -6.22 -31.05
C TRP A 187 -27.60 -6.49 -32.51
N ARG A 188 -26.35 -6.92 -32.76
CA ARG A 188 -25.89 -7.41 -34.06
C ARG A 188 -26.55 -8.74 -34.45
N ALA A 189 -26.71 -9.66 -33.51
CA ALA A 189 -27.43 -10.92 -33.75
C ALA A 189 -28.88 -10.68 -34.17
N LEU A 190 -29.46 -9.54 -33.78
CA LEU A 190 -30.81 -9.10 -34.13
C LEU A 190 -30.87 -8.23 -35.41
N GLY A 191 -29.77 -8.09 -36.15
CA GLY A 191 -29.74 -7.38 -37.45
C GLY A 191 -29.42 -5.88 -37.40
N GLY A 192 -28.88 -5.35 -36.30
CA GLY A 192 -28.53 -3.93 -36.17
C GLY A 192 -27.35 -3.45 -37.06
N PRO A 193 -27.27 -2.15 -37.39
CA PRO A 193 -26.21 -1.55 -38.22
C PRO A 193 -24.78 -1.74 -37.70
N LYS A 194 -23.83 -1.89 -38.63
CA LYS A 194 -22.41 -2.20 -38.37
C LYS A 194 -21.51 -1.00 -38.04
N ALA A 195 -21.97 0.23 -38.28
CA ALA A 195 -21.20 1.45 -38.05
C ALA A 195 -20.90 1.67 -36.55
N ASN A 196 -19.76 2.29 -36.21
CA ASN A 196 -19.23 2.54 -34.84
C ASN A 196 -18.64 1.36 -34.06
N VAL A 197 -18.77 0.12 -34.53
CA VAL A 197 -18.28 -1.04 -33.77
C VAL A 197 -16.78 -1.26 -33.89
N GLU A 198 -16.18 -0.96 -35.04
CA GLU A 198 -14.74 -1.17 -35.23
C GLU A 198 -13.91 -0.20 -34.36
N LEU A 199 -14.34 1.06 -34.30
CA LEU A 199 -13.74 2.08 -33.42
C LEU A 199 -13.89 1.70 -31.94
N PHE A 200 -15.05 1.16 -31.56
CA PHE A 200 -15.29 0.66 -30.20
C PHE A 200 -14.38 -0.54 -29.88
N ARG A 201 -14.24 -1.50 -30.79
CA ARG A 201 -13.33 -2.65 -30.64
C ARG A 201 -11.87 -2.24 -30.50
N GLN A 202 -11.43 -1.25 -31.28
CA GLN A 202 -10.08 -0.70 -31.18
C GLN A 202 -9.85 -0.07 -29.81
N LYS A 203 -10.79 0.76 -29.33
CA LYS A 203 -10.74 1.36 -27.97
C LYS A 203 -10.74 0.29 -26.88
N PHE A 204 -11.57 -0.74 -27.02
CA PHE A 204 -11.65 -1.84 -26.07
C PHE A 204 -10.36 -2.66 -26.00
N ALA A 205 -9.74 -2.94 -27.16
CA ALA A 205 -8.45 -3.62 -27.23
C ALA A 205 -7.34 -2.78 -26.57
N TRP A 206 -7.34 -1.46 -26.81
CA TRP A 206 -6.39 -0.54 -26.16
C TRP A 206 -6.56 -0.54 -24.64
N GLN A 207 -7.79 -0.49 -24.14
CA GLN A 207 -8.06 -0.53 -22.70
C GLN A 207 -7.62 -1.85 -22.04
N LYS A 208 -7.78 -2.99 -22.73
CA LYS A 208 -7.21 -4.26 -22.26
C LYS A 208 -5.69 -4.22 -22.12
N GLN A 209 -4.98 -3.55 -23.04
CA GLN A 209 -3.53 -3.40 -22.94
C GLN A 209 -3.13 -2.47 -21.79
N ARG A 210 -3.86 -1.39 -21.58
CA ARG A 210 -3.62 -0.47 -20.45
C ARG A 210 -3.77 -1.16 -19.10
N VAL A 211 -4.84 -1.93 -18.90
CA VAL A 211 -5.04 -2.73 -17.69
C VAL A 211 -3.93 -3.78 -17.53
N ARG A 212 -3.47 -4.41 -18.61
CA ARG A 212 -2.34 -5.36 -18.54
C ARG A 212 -1.05 -4.69 -18.08
N HIS A 213 -0.75 -3.50 -18.57
CA HIS A 213 0.44 -2.74 -18.18
C HIS A 213 0.38 -2.33 -16.70
N LEU A 214 -0.78 -1.87 -16.22
CA LEU A 214 -0.96 -1.47 -14.81
C LEU A 214 -0.94 -2.65 -13.81
N ARG A 215 -1.07 -3.89 -14.29
CA ARG A 215 -1.00 -5.10 -13.46
C ARG A 215 0.42 -5.68 -13.33
N GLN A 216 1.38 -5.18 -14.11
CA GLN A 216 2.79 -5.61 -14.09
C GLN A 216 3.58 -4.79 -13.06
#